data_AF-A0A5C3QBA9-F1
#
_entry.id   AF-A0A5C3QBA9-F1
#
_cell.length_a   1.000
_cell.length_b   1.000
_cell.length_c   1.000
_cell.angle_alpha   90.00
_cell.angle_beta   90.00
_cell.angle_gamma   90.00
#
_symmetry.space_group_name_H-M   'P 1'
#
loop_
_entity.id
_entity.type
_entity.pdbx_description
1 polymer ?
#
loop_
_entity_poly.entity_id
_entity_poly.type
_entity_poly.pdbx_seq_one_letter_code
_entity_poly.pdbx_strand_id
1 'polypeptide(L)'
;MGNTVSIFTTTPQEHADKFWASQYQRVPFLFKGMPHKGYVRCKFYLKFEKHHFARQCDIREDVALLADGSLDLRDVKRKWGLQEIQTIDPARWIPFDSNDSNRLSRLAVEILTDVDKALHFYEPSCPPNVARIRSARLLAVKTKKQAIHNLFGPLRFIDTLITRVVATPHFKRHEGIYIWMVLLMLSVLFFSSMYFGVAACQFQSRFRNVVRTGSFAVSPVY
;
A
#
# COMPACT_ATOMS: atom_id res chain seq x y z
N MET A 1 14.23 -1.51 29.64
CA MET A 1 12.79 -1.33 29.31
C MET A 1 12.61 -1.65 27.83
N GLY A 2 12.01 -2.80 27.51
CA GLY A 2 11.84 -3.25 26.13
C GLY A 2 10.62 -2.60 25.50
N ASN A 3 10.80 -1.89 24.38
CA ASN A 3 9.70 -1.39 23.56
C ASN A 3 9.05 -2.57 22.83
N THR A 4 8.07 -3.20 23.46
CA THR A 4 7.23 -4.22 22.82
C THR A 4 6.33 -3.50 21.82
N VAL A 5 6.73 -3.52 20.54
CA VAL A 5 5.92 -3.00 19.44
C VAL A 5 4.64 -3.84 19.38
N SER A 6 3.51 -3.23 19.75
CA SER A 6 2.22 -3.91 19.73
C SER A 6 1.81 -4.20 18.28
N ILE A 7 1.28 -5.40 18.05
CA ILE A 7 0.74 -5.82 16.75
C ILE A 7 -0.50 -4.97 16.34
N PHE A 8 -1.08 -4.25 17.31
CA PHE A 8 -2.20 -3.34 17.11
C PHE A 8 -1.76 -1.87 16.96
N THR A 9 -0.47 -1.57 17.14
CA THR A 9 0.04 -0.23 16.85
C THR A 9 0.07 -0.04 15.34
N THR A 10 -0.59 1.03 14.89
CA THR A 10 -0.61 1.40 13.48
C THR A 10 0.83 1.65 13.03
N THR A 11 1.25 0.99 11.95
CA THR A 11 2.60 1.19 11.45
C THR A 11 2.79 2.65 11.02
N PRO A 12 4.03 3.19 11.04
CA PRO A 12 4.30 4.53 10.51
C PRO A 12 3.76 4.73 9.09
N GLN A 13 3.76 3.66 8.27
CA GLN A 13 3.17 3.65 6.93
C GLN A 13 1.64 3.80 6.96
N GLU A 14 0.94 3.08 7.84
CA GLU A 14 -0.52 3.21 7.99
C GLU A 14 -0.93 4.56 8.59
N HIS A 15 -0.08 5.14 9.45
CA HIS A 15 -0.30 6.48 9.98
C HIS A 15 -0.13 7.54 8.88
N ALA A 16 0.87 7.38 8.02
CA ALA A 16 1.04 8.19 6.82
C ALA A 16 -0.14 8.00 5.86
N ASP A 17 -0.55 6.77 5.55
CA ASP A 17 -1.66 6.48 4.64
C ASP A 17 -2.99 7.05 5.16
N LYS A 18 -3.26 6.97 6.47
CA LYS A 18 -4.45 7.59 7.09
C LYS A 18 -4.40 9.11 7.06
N PHE A 19 -3.24 9.70 7.37
CA PHE A 19 -3.02 11.14 7.29
C PHE A 19 -3.23 11.64 5.85
N TRP A 20 -2.73 10.89 4.86
CA TRP A 20 -2.94 11.23 3.46
C TRP A 20 -4.38 11.00 3.03
N ALA A 21 -5.03 9.91 3.43
CA ALA A 21 -6.43 9.63 3.10
C ALA A 21 -7.39 10.74 3.59
N SER A 22 -7.12 11.32 4.77
CA SER A 22 -7.91 12.43 5.30
C SER A 22 -7.63 13.76 4.57
N GLN A 23 -6.40 13.97 4.12
CA GLN A 23 -6.03 15.13 3.29
C GLN A 23 -6.60 15.04 1.87
N TYR A 24 -6.59 13.86 1.25
CA TYR A 24 -7.09 13.61 -0.11
C TYR A 24 -8.62 13.76 -0.25
N GLN A 25 -9.38 13.75 0.84
CA GLN A 25 -10.82 14.05 0.82
C GLN A 25 -11.12 15.53 0.56
N ARG A 26 -10.15 16.43 0.74
CA ARG A 26 -10.33 17.89 0.64
C ARG A 26 -9.83 18.51 -0.65
N VAL A 27 -9.13 17.75 -1.51
CA VAL A 27 -8.62 18.25 -2.80
C VAL A 27 -9.56 17.91 -3.96
N PRO A 28 -9.80 18.85 -4.90
CA PRO A 28 -10.61 18.60 -6.09
C PRO A 28 -10.09 17.39 -6.87
N PHE A 29 -10.99 16.64 -7.52
CA PHE A 29 -10.67 15.39 -8.23
C PHE A 29 -9.54 15.54 -9.27
N LEU A 30 -9.40 16.72 -9.89
CA LEU A 30 -8.31 17.04 -10.83
C LEU A 30 -6.90 17.01 -10.20
N PHE A 31 -6.80 17.15 -8.88
CA PHE A 31 -5.53 17.09 -8.14
C PHE A 31 -5.33 15.77 -7.41
N LYS A 32 -6.25 14.80 -7.54
CA LYS A 32 -6.07 13.46 -6.97
C LYS A 32 -4.88 12.81 -7.64
N GLY A 33 -3.79 12.70 -6.88
CA GLY A 33 -2.56 12.12 -7.34
C GLY A 33 -1.48 13.14 -7.72
N MET A 34 -1.61 14.44 -7.46
CA MET A 34 -0.43 15.32 -7.45
C MET A 34 0.18 15.36 -6.04
N PRO A 35 1.52 15.33 -5.89
CA PRO A 35 2.13 15.57 -4.59
C PRO A 35 1.77 16.98 -4.11
N HIS A 36 1.60 17.14 -2.79
CA HIS A 36 1.27 18.44 -2.20
C HIS A 36 2.42 19.45 -2.42
N LYS A 37 2.12 20.75 -2.35
CA LYS A 37 3.17 21.78 -2.40
C LYS A 37 4.20 21.53 -1.28
N GLY A 38 5.48 21.55 -1.64
CA GLY A 38 6.59 21.22 -0.73
C GLY A 38 6.87 19.72 -0.61
N TYR A 39 6.20 18.87 -1.38
CA TYR A 39 6.46 17.43 -1.44
C TYR A 39 6.82 17.04 -2.87
N VAL A 40 7.61 15.97 -2.98
CA VAL A 40 7.90 15.30 -4.25
C VAL A 40 7.46 13.85 -4.14
N ARG A 41 6.90 13.32 -5.23
CA ARG A 41 6.58 11.89 -5.26
C ARG A 41 7.84 11.09 -5.51
N CYS A 42 8.06 10.05 -4.74
CA CYS A 42 9.16 9.12 -4.92
C CYS A 42 8.62 7.73 -5.27
N LYS A 43 9.14 7.14 -6.35
CA LYS A 43 8.85 5.79 -6.82
C LYS A 43 10.13 4.96 -6.64
N PHE A 44 10.06 3.88 -5.88
CA PHE A 44 11.17 2.94 -5.68
C PHE A 44 10.95 1.67 -6.50
N TYR A 45 12.05 1.16 -7.07
CA TYR A 45 12.11 -0.08 -7.82
C TYR A 45 13.19 -0.97 -7.24
N LEU A 46 12.85 -2.21 -6.92
CA LEU A 46 13.81 -3.17 -6.37
C LEU A 46 14.89 -3.56 -7.41
N LYS A 47 14.53 -3.52 -8.69
CA LYS A 47 15.40 -3.88 -9.80
C LYS A 47 15.48 -2.77 -10.84
N PHE A 48 16.69 -2.50 -11.30
CA PHE A 48 16.95 -1.58 -12.40
C PHE A 48 16.80 -2.30 -13.76
N GLU A 49 15.57 -2.57 -14.17
CA GLU A 49 15.27 -3.23 -15.45
C GLU A 49 14.25 -2.39 -16.23
N LYS A 50 14.58 -2.02 -17.49
CA LYS A 50 13.74 -1.12 -18.32
C LYS A 50 12.27 -1.54 -18.40
N HIS A 51 12.00 -2.84 -18.51
CA HIS A 51 10.63 -3.37 -18.61
C HIS A 51 9.86 -3.32 -17.28
N HIS A 52 10.55 -3.22 -16.16
CA HIS A 52 9.96 -3.22 -14.82
C HIS A 52 9.33 -1.86 -14.47
N PHE A 53 9.88 -0.77 -15.02
CA PHE A 53 9.37 0.58 -14.78
C PHE A 53 7.99 0.83 -15.39
N ALA A 54 7.64 0.12 -16.47
CA ALA A 54 6.34 0.20 -17.12
C ALA A 54 5.21 -0.50 -16.36
N ARG A 55 5.54 -1.44 -15.44
CA ARG A 55 4.53 -2.36 -14.87
C ARG A 55 4.03 -1.96 -13.48
N GLN A 56 4.88 -1.47 -12.59
CA GLN A 56 4.52 -0.87 -11.30
C GLN A 56 5.80 -0.60 -10.48
N CYS A 57 5.83 0.50 -9.72
CA CYS A 57 6.83 0.69 -8.67
C CYS A 57 6.50 -0.16 -7.43
N ASP A 58 7.52 -0.61 -6.70
CA ASP A 58 7.34 -1.42 -5.49
C ASP A 58 6.88 -0.57 -4.31
N ILE A 59 7.41 0.65 -4.20
CA ILE A 59 7.02 1.65 -3.19
C ILE A 59 6.71 2.95 -3.93
N ARG A 60 5.60 3.59 -3.56
CA ARG A 60 5.21 4.92 -4.01
C ARG A 60 4.84 5.73 -2.79
N GLU A 61 5.50 6.85 -2.60
CA GLU A 61 5.26 7.71 -1.45
C GLU A 61 5.62 9.16 -1.75
N ASP A 62 4.88 10.09 -1.16
CA ASP A 62 5.18 11.51 -1.26
C ASP A 62 6.08 11.91 -0.07
N VAL A 63 7.22 12.53 -0.36
CA VAL A 63 8.27 12.89 0.60
C VAL A 63 8.40 14.40 0.67
N ALA A 64 8.53 14.94 1.89
CA ALA A 64 8.71 16.37 2.10
C ALA A 64 10.07 16.82 1.56
N LEU A 65 10.06 17.94 0.84
CA LEU A 65 11.27 18.67 0.48
C LEU A 65 11.71 19.56 1.64
N LEU A 66 13.00 19.85 1.69
CA LEU A 66 13.55 20.87 2.58
C LEU A 66 13.07 22.26 2.15
N ALA A 67 13.25 23.26 3.02
CA ALA A 67 12.78 24.63 2.77
C ALA A 67 13.36 25.27 1.50
N ASP A 68 14.54 24.84 1.07
CA ASP A 68 15.20 25.28 -0.16
C ASP A 68 14.77 24.50 -1.41
N GLY A 69 13.86 23.52 -1.27
CA GLY A 69 13.37 22.65 -2.34
C GLY A 69 14.29 21.45 -2.64
N SER A 70 15.35 21.24 -1.87
CA SER A 70 16.18 20.04 -1.97
C SER A 70 15.53 18.84 -1.29
N LEU A 71 15.98 17.63 -1.64
CA LEU A 71 15.52 16.39 -1.02
C LEU A 71 16.66 15.74 -0.23
N ASP A 72 16.42 15.45 1.05
CA ASP A 72 17.33 14.66 1.88
C ASP A 72 17.10 13.17 1.64
N LEU A 73 18.09 12.50 1.04
CA LEU A 73 18.03 11.08 0.75
C LEU A 73 18.25 10.22 2.00
N ARG A 74 18.82 10.76 3.10
CA ARG A 74 18.97 10.03 4.36
C ARG A 74 17.62 9.71 4.98
N ASP A 75 16.70 10.66 4.88
CA ASP A 75 15.33 10.49 5.36
C ASP A 75 14.57 9.47 4.52
N VAL A 76 14.73 9.51 3.19
CA VAL A 76 14.18 8.48 2.29
C VAL A 76 14.74 7.09 2.61
N LYS A 77 16.07 6.97 2.75
CA LYS A 77 16.75 5.72 3.12
C LYS A 77 16.22 5.19 4.46
N ARG A 78 16.17 6.03 5.49
CA ARG A 78 15.68 5.64 6.83
C ARG A 78 14.22 5.20 6.79
N LYS A 79 13.38 5.94 6.08
CA LYS A 79 11.94 5.68 5.97
C LYS A 79 11.65 4.36 5.27
N TRP A 80 12.39 4.04 4.21
CA TRP A 80 12.23 2.80 3.46
C TRP A 80 13.14 1.67 3.95
N GLY A 81 13.98 1.93 4.94
CA GLY A 81 14.97 1.00 5.47
C GLY A 81 15.97 0.56 4.41
N LEU A 82 16.39 1.47 3.52
CA LEU A 82 17.40 1.26 2.48
C LEU A 82 18.80 1.59 3.01
N GLN A 83 19.82 0.87 2.54
CA GLN A 83 21.22 1.20 2.84
C GLN A 83 21.75 2.18 1.82
N GLU A 84 21.53 1.85 0.55
CA GLU A 84 21.91 2.67 -0.59
C GLU A 84 20.67 3.00 -1.42
N ILE A 85 20.72 4.15 -2.07
CA ILE A 85 19.69 4.58 -3.01
C ILE A 85 20.39 5.33 -4.12
N GLN A 86 19.96 5.09 -5.35
CA GLN A 86 20.43 5.79 -6.51
C GLN A 86 19.23 6.30 -7.30
N THR A 87 19.31 7.54 -7.71
CA THR A 87 18.26 8.21 -8.50
C THR A 87 18.38 7.77 -9.95
N ILE A 88 17.27 7.73 -10.67
CA ILE A 88 17.20 7.38 -12.08
C ILE A 88 16.86 8.64 -12.85
N ASP A 89 17.59 8.90 -13.94
CA ASP A 89 17.19 9.89 -14.94
C ASP A 89 16.04 9.31 -15.78
N PRO A 90 14.80 9.86 -15.68
CA PRO A 90 13.65 9.33 -16.39
C PRO A 90 13.71 9.53 -17.91
N ALA A 91 14.48 10.51 -18.41
CA ALA A 91 14.59 10.78 -19.84
C ALA A 91 15.44 9.71 -20.53
N ARG A 92 16.53 9.30 -19.87
CA ARG A 92 17.52 8.35 -20.42
C ARG A 92 17.35 6.93 -19.88
N TRP A 93 16.63 6.77 -18.77
CA TRP A 93 16.55 5.54 -18.00
C TRP A 93 17.92 4.97 -17.67
N ILE A 94 18.79 5.84 -17.12
CA ILE A 94 20.11 5.49 -16.60
C ILE A 94 20.22 5.94 -15.14
N PRO A 95 21.07 5.29 -14.33
CA PRO A 95 21.39 5.78 -13.01
C PRO A 95 21.98 7.19 -13.09
N PHE A 96 21.45 8.09 -12.28
CA PHE A 96 22.00 9.43 -12.10
C PHE A 96 23.05 9.39 -10.99
N ASP A 97 24.27 9.79 -11.33
CA ASP A 97 25.35 9.91 -10.35
C ASP A 97 25.37 11.32 -9.77
N SER A 98 25.09 11.42 -8.47
CA SER A 98 25.05 12.69 -7.76
C SER A 98 26.37 12.90 -7.03
N ASN A 99 26.90 14.12 -7.10
CA ASN A 99 28.10 14.49 -6.34
C ASN A 99 27.88 14.34 -4.81
N ASP A 100 26.64 14.47 -4.34
CA ASP A 100 26.26 14.17 -2.96
C ASP A 100 25.30 12.97 -2.93
N SER A 101 25.75 11.88 -2.30
CA SER A 101 25.00 10.62 -2.15
C SER A 101 23.86 10.68 -1.14
N ASN A 102 23.76 11.79 -0.39
CA ASN A 102 22.79 11.98 0.67
C ASN A 102 21.80 13.11 0.40
N ARG A 103 22.00 13.90 -0.66
CA ARG A 103 21.14 15.04 -0.95
C ARG A 103 20.97 15.25 -2.45
N LEU A 104 19.73 15.47 -2.89
CA LEU A 104 19.46 15.99 -4.23
C LEU A 104 19.18 17.48 -4.13
N SER A 105 19.94 18.28 -4.89
CA SER A 105 19.70 19.70 -5.03
C SER A 105 18.32 19.97 -5.63
N ARG A 106 17.75 21.15 -5.39
CA ARG A 106 16.48 21.56 -5.98
C ARG A 106 16.47 21.41 -7.51
N LEU A 107 17.57 21.80 -8.17
CA LEU A 107 17.71 21.67 -9.61
C LEU A 107 17.70 20.20 -10.05
N ALA A 108 18.40 19.32 -9.32
CA ALA A 108 18.37 17.89 -9.61
C ALA A 108 16.96 17.32 -9.42
N VAL A 109 16.24 17.73 -8.36
CA VAL A 109 14.84 17.35 -8.17
C VAL A 109 13.98 17.79 -9.36
N GLU A 110 14.11 19.03 -9.82
CA GLU A 110 13.33 19.55 -10.95
C GLU A 110 13.65 18.80 -12.27
N ILE A 111 14.92 18.53 -12.56
CA ILE A 111 15.36 17.84 -13.78
C ILE A 111 15.00 16.35 -13.77
N LEU A 112 15.17 15.68 -12.63
CA LEU A 112 14.97 14.23 -12.52
C LEU A 112 13.51 13.85 -12.26
N THR A 113 12.63 14.82 -12.03
CA THR A 113 11.19 14.54 -11.95
C THR A 113 10.61 14.23 -13.32
N ASP A 114 9.94 13.09 -13.42
CA ASP A 114 9.21 12.67 -14.62
C ASP A 114 7.95 13.54 -14.86
N VAL A 115 7.25 13.31 -15.97
CA VAL A 115 5.97 13.95 -16.34
C VAL A 115 4.94 13.84 -15.21
N ASP A 116 4.98 12.73 -14.46
CA ASP A 116 4.15 12.47 -13.27
C ASP A 116 4.55 13.27 -12.01
N LYS A 117 5.54 14.17 -12.12
CA LYS A 117 6.20 14.85 -10.97
C LYS A 117 6.74 13.86 -9.94
N ALA A 118 7.30 12.76 -10.43
CA ALA A 118 7.84 11.70 -9.61
C ALA A 118 9.35 11.51 -9.85
N LEU A 119 10.10 11.34 -8.76
CA LEU A 119 11.47 10.87 -8.76
C LEU A 119 11.49 9.35 -8.74
N HIS A 120 12.41 8.78 -9.50
CA HIS A 120 12.58 7.34 -9.63
C HIS A 120 13.87 6.93 -8.92
N PHE A 121 13.78 5.90 -8.08
CA PHE A 121 14.89 5.40 -7.29
C PHE A 121 15.03 3.89 -7.43
N TYR A 122 16.27 3.41 -7.35
CA TYR A 122 16.57 2.00 -7.15
C TYR A 122 17.72 1.84 -6.16
N GLU A 123 17.95 0.62 -5.70
CA GLU A 123 19.06 0.28 -4.83
C GLU A 123 20.12 -0.48 -5.64
N PRO A 124 21.33 0.08 -5.83
CA PRO A 124 22.35 -0.54 -6.68
C PRO A 124 22.97 -1.78 -6.05
N SER A 125 23.23 -1.74 -4.75
CA SER A 125 23.79 -2.87 -4.00
C SER A 125 22.87 -3.21 -2.83
N CYS A 126 22.26 -4.39 -2.89
CA CYS A 126 21.51 -4.95 -1.77
C CYS A 126 22.22 -6.22 -1.30
N PRO A 127 22.76 -6.24 -0.06
CA PRO A 127 23.35 -7.46 0.47
C PRO A 127 22.32 -8.60 0.44
N PRO A 128 22.69 -9.84 0.09
CA PRO A 128 21.75 -10.94 -0.11
C PRO A 128 20.88 -11.22 1.13
N ASN A 129 21.43 -11.06 2.33
CA ASN A 129 20.68 -11.19 3.59
C ASN A 129 19.58 -10.12 3.73
N VAL A 130 19.86 -8.88 3.33
CA VAL A 130 18.92 -7.76 3.38
C VAL A 130 17.86 -7.92 2.29
N ALA A 131 18.26 -8.32 1.10
CA ALA A 131 17.37 -8.61 -0.02
C ALA A 131 16.31 -9.66 0.36
N ARG A 132 16.72 -10.73 1.06
CA ARG A 132 15.82 -11.80 1.53
C ARG A 132 14.80 -11.31 2.55
N ILE A 133 15.22 -10.47 3.50
CA ILE A 133 14.31 -9.91 4.52
C ILE A 133 13.32 -8.93 3.87
N ARG A 134 13.80 -8.09 2.94
CA ARG A 134 12.94 -7.12 2.24
C ARG A 134 11.95 -7.80 1.30
N SER A 135 12.35 -8.82 0.55
CA SER A 135 11.42 -9.55 -0.31
C SER A 135 10.31 -10.23 0.50
N ALA A 136 10.64 -10.80 1.66
CA ALA A 136 9.65 -11.35 2.59
C ALA A 136 8.68 -10.26 3.13
N ARG A 137 9.20 -9.08 3.49
CA ARG A 137 8.38 -7.94 3.93
C ARG A 137 7.49 -7.41 2.81
N LEU A 138 8.01 -7.25 1.59
CA LEU A 138 7.25 -6.79 0.43
C LEU A 138 6.14 -7.79 0.08
N LEU A 139 6.40 -9.09 0.15
CA LEU A 139 5.38 -10.13 -0.01
C LEU A 139 4.28 -10.01 1.05
N ALA A 140 4.64 -9.82 2.32
CA ALA A 140 3.67 -9.63 3.40
C ALA A 140 2.81 -8.35 3.22
N VAL A 141 3.41 -7.26 2.74
CA VAL A 141 2.67 -6.02 2.43
C VAL A 141 1.76 -6.22 1.22
N LYS A 142 2.24 -6.89 0.16
CA LYS A 142 1.44 -7.22 -1.03
C LYS A 142 0.26 -8.13 -0.67
N THR A 143 0.47 -9.19 0.11
CA THR A 143 -0.62 -10.07 0.56
C THR A 143 -1.61 -9.34 1.46
N LYS A 144 -1.15 -8.45 2.35
CA LYS A 144 -2.05 -7.61 3.15
C LYS A 144 -2.86 -6.64 2.28
N LYS A 145 -2.23 -5.94 1.32
CA LYS A 145 -2.94 -5.06 0.37
C LYS A 145 -3.94 -5.84 -0.47
N GLN A 146 -3.57 -7.02 -0.95
CA GLN A 146 -4.46 -7.91 -1.69
C GLN A 146 -5.62 -8.38 -0.81
N ALA A 147 -5.36 -8.74 0.45
CA ALA A 147 -6.41 -9.13 1.39
C ALA A 147 -7.37 -7.98 1.68
N ILE A 148 -6.87 -6.75 1.89
CA ILE A 148 -7.70 -5.55 2.05
C ILE A 148 -8.50 -5.28 0.76
N HIS A 149 -7.88 -5.41 -0.41
CA HIS A 149 -8.58 -5.25 -1.68
C HIS A 149 -9.67 -6.32 -1.87
N ASN A 150 -9.41 -7.57 -1.49
CA ASN A 150 -10.42 -8.63 -1.57
C ASN A 150 -11.54 -8.44 -0.54
N LEU A 151 -11.22 -7.88 0.64
CA LEU A 151 -12.18 -7.62 1.71
C LEU A 151 -13.06 -6.39 1.42
N PHE A 152 -12.50 -5.33 0.85
CA PHE A 152 -13.19 -4.05 0.63
C PHE A 152 -13.48 -3.72 -0.84
N GLY A 153 -12.93 -4.47 -1.79
CA GLY A 153 -13.21 -4.34 -3.22
C GLY A 153 -14.70 -4.47 -3.56
N PRO A 154 -15.44 -5.45 -2.99
CA PRO A 154 -16.88 -5.56 -3.19
C PRO A 154 -17.64 -4.32 -2.68
N LEU A 155 -17.22 -3.76 -1.54
CA LEU A 155 -17.85 -2.58 -0.94
C LEU A 155 -17.67 -1.32 -1.80
N ARG A 156 -16.48 -1.14 -2.41
CA ARG A 156 -16.26 -0.03 -3.36
C ARG A 156 -17.08 -0.17 -4.65
N PHE A 157 -17.34 -1.39 -5.08
CA PHE A 157 -18.21 -1.64 -6.24
C PHE A 157 -19.63 -1.18 -5.96
N ILE A 158 -20.15 -1.47 -4.76
CA ILE A 158 -21.48 -1.06 -4.30
C ILE A 158 -21.60 0.48 -4.23
N ASP A 159 -20.64 1.17 -3.64
CA ASP A 159 -20.65 2.66 -3.57
C ASP A 159 -20.66 3.30 -4.97
N THR A 160 -19.88 2.76 -5.91
CA THR A 160 -19.81 3.28 -7.28
C THR A 160 -21.12 3.06 -8.02
N LEU A 161 -21.79 1.92 -7.78
CA LEU A 161 -23.10 1.59 -8.35
C LEU A 161 -24.20 2.49 -7.79
N ILE A 162 -24.22 2.71 -6.47
CA ILE A 162 -25.15 3.64 -5.81
C ILE A 162 -24.99 5.05 -6.38
N THR A 163 -23.75 5.52 -6.50
CA THR A 163 -23.48 6.88 -7.00
C THR A 163 -23.95 7.06 -8.45
N ARG A 164 -23.77 6.04 -9.31
CA ARG A 164 -24.24 6.09 -10.70
C ARG A 164 -25.76 6.02 -10.82
N VAL A 165 -26.42 5.22 -9.98
CA VAL A 165 -27.88 5.11 -9.98
C VAL A 165 -28.50 6.43 -9.51
N VAL A 166 -27.98 7.04 -8.44
CA VAL A 166 -28.49 8.31 -7.90
C VAL A 166 -28.24 9.50 -8.84
N ALA A 167 -27.21 9.47 -9.68
CA ALA A 167 -26.89 10.54 -10.61
C ALA A 167 -27.74 10.57 -11.90
N THR A 168 -28.65 9.61 -12.11
CA THR A 168 -29.49 9.61 -13.32
C THR A 168 -30.68 10.57 -13.17
N PRO A 169 -30.87 11.56 -14.07
CA PRO A 169 -31.80 12.68 -13.88
C PRO A 169 -33.29 12.32 -14.00
N HIS A 170 -33.64 11.08 -14.33
CA HIS A 170 -35.02 10.61 -14.49
C HIS A 170 -35.51 9.67 -13.38
N PHE A 171 -34.76 9.57 -12.27
CA PHE A 171 -35.04 8.61 -11.22
C PHE A 171 -36.23 9.05 -10.34
N LYS A 172 -37.39 8.42 -10.53
CA LYS A 172 -38.61 8.70 -9.75
C LYS A 172 -38.41 8.25 -8.31
N ARG A 173 -38.79 9.09 -7.35
CA ARG A 173 -38.59 8.92 -5.90
C ARG A 173 -39.05 7.56 -5.34
N HIS A 174 -40.06 6.94 -5.93
CA HIS A 174 -40.57 5.62 -5.52
C HIS A 174 -39.71 4.45 -6.00
N GLU A 175 -39.04 4.54 -7.14
CA GLU A 175 -38.15 3.49 -7.65
C GLU A 175 -36.83 3.43 -6.86
N GLY A 176 -36.41 4.57 -6.30
CA GLY A 176 -35.22 4.63 -5.45
C GLY A 176 -35.31 3.87 -4.15
N ILE A 177 -36.51 3.78 -3.56
CA ILE A 177 -36.72 3.00 -2.34
C ILE A 177 -36.53 1.50 -2.64
N TYR A 178 -37.04 1.01 -3.76
CA TYR A 178 -36.88 -0.38 -4.17
C TYR A 178 -35.42 -0.74 -4.44
N ILE A 179 -34.69 0.09 -5.18
CA ILE A 179 -33.26 -0.16 -5.43
C ILE A 179 -32.47 -0.13 -4.11
N TRP A 180 -32.78 0.81 -3.21
CA TRP A 180 -32.11 0.88 -1.91
C TRP A 180 -32.40 -0.35 -1.04
N MET A 181 -33.65 -0.83 -1.00
CA MET A 181 -33.99 -2.06 -0.28
C MET A 181 -33.32 -3.30 -0.88
N VAL A 182 -33.26 -3.42 -2.21
CA VAL A 182 -32.56 -4.54 -2.87
C VAL A 182 -31.07 -4.52 -2.56
N LEU A 183 -30.43 -3.35 -2.61
CA LEU A 183 -29.01 -3.21 -2.25
C LEU A 183 -28.77 -3.52 -0.77
N LEU A 184 -29.68 -3.10 0.12
CA LEU A 184 -29.62 -3.43 1.54
C LEU A 184 -29.73 -4.96 1.75
N MET A 185 -30.69 -5.64 1.12
CA MET A 185 -30.84 -7.09 1.24
C MET A 185 -29.63 -7.85 0.67
N LEU A 186 -29.09 -7.40 -0.47
CA LEU A 186 -27.88 -7.99 -1.04
C LEU A 186 -26.67 -7.79 -0.12
N SER A 187 -26.55 -6.63 0.52
CA SER A 187 -25.48 -6.38 1.49
C SER A 187 -25.59 -7.32 2.71
N VAL A 188 -26.79 -7.50 3.26
CA VAL A 188 -27.05 -8.40 4.40
C VAL A 188 -26.70 -9.84 4.04
N LEU A 189 -27.15 -10.33 2.87
CA LEU A 189 -26.82 -11.67 2.38
C LEU A 189 -25.32 -11.87 2.19
N PHE A 190 -24.62 -10.86 1.65
CA PHE A 190 -23.17 -10.90 1.48
C PHE A 190 -22.43 -10.95 2.82
N PHE A 191 -22.84 -10.12 3.80
CA PHE A 191 -22.26 -10.15 5.15
C PHE A 191 -22.55 -11.46 5.87
N SER A 192 -23.77 -11.99 5.79
CA SER A 192 -24.09 -13.31 6.36
C SER A 192 -23.22 -14.41 5.74
N SER A 193 -23.05 -14.42 4.41
CA SER A 193 -22.17 -15.37 3.72
C SER A 193 -20.71 -15.27 4.19
N MET A 194 -20.18 -14.06 4.35
CA MET A 194 -18.84 -13.85 4.89
C MET A 194 -18.70 -14.34 6.34
N TYR A 195 -19.69 -14.06 7.20
CA TYR A 195 -19.69 -14.54 8.59
C TYR A 195 -19.70 -16.07 8.66
N PHE A 196 -20.50 -16.74 7.83
CA PHE A 196 -20.50 -18.20 7.73
C PHE A 196 -19.16 -18.73 7.21
N GLY A 197 -18.53 -18.07 6.24
CA GLY A 197 -17.21 -18.44 5.72
C GLY A 197 -16.10 -18.31 6.77
N VAL A 198 -16.09 -17.23 7.56
CA VAL A 198 -15.11 -17.02 8.65
C VAL A 198 -15.32 -18.05 9.77
N ALA A 199 -16.57 -18.35 10.13
CA ALA A 199 -16.88 -19.39 11.12
C ALA A 199 -16.42 -20.78 10.64
N ALA A 200 -16.62 -21.11 9.37
CA ALA A 200 -16.16 -22.37 8.78
C ALA A 200 -14.62 -22.47 8.77
N CYS A 201 -13.91 -21.39 8.45
CA CYS A 201 -12.44 -21.36 8.52
C CYS A 201 -11.91 -21.49 9.95
N GLN A 202 -12.55 -20.85 10.94
CA GLN A 202 -12.17 -21.01 12.35
C GLN A 202 -12.46 -22.43 12.85
N PHE A 203 -13.55 -23.05 12.41
CA PHE A 203 -13.87 -24.44 12.73
C PHE A 203 -12.85 -25.43 12.15
N GLN A 204 -12.48 -25.28 10.87
CA GLN A 204 -11.45 -26.13 10.24
C GLN A 204 -10.07 -25.98 10.88
N SER A 205 -9.65 -24.77 11.26
CA SER A 205 -8.36 -24.55 11.92
C SER A 205 -8.29 -25.15 13.33
N ARG A 206 -9.40 -25.11 14.08
CA ARG A 206 -9.50 -25.81 15.37
C ARG A 206 -9.49 -27.33 15.20
N PHE A 207 -10.22 -27.87 14.23
CA PHE A 207 -10.22 -29.31 13.95
C PHE A 207 -8.83 -29.84 13.57
N ARG A 208 -8.09 -29.08 12.76
CA ARG A 208 -6.75 -29.46 12.32
C ARG A 208 -5.72 -29.45 13.45
N ASN A 209 -5.87 -28.58 14.44
CA ASN A 209 -5.02 -28.56 15.63
C ASN A 209 -5.32 -29.73 16.59
N VAL A 210 -6.60 -30.10 16.77
CA VAL A 210 -6.99 -31.25 17.60
C VAL A 210 -6.45 -32.56 17.04
N VAL A 211 -6.50 -32.74 15.71
CA VAL A 211 -5.94 -33.93 15.04
C VAL A 211 -4.40 -33.98 15.14
N ARG A 212 -3.74 -32.83 15.28
CA ARG A 212 -2.27 -32.75 15.37
C ARG A 212 -1.72 -32.95 16.78
N THR A 213 -2.52 -32.69 17.82
CA THR A 213 -2.15 -32.88 19.23
C THR A 213 -2.62 -34.21 19.82
N GLY A 214 -3.34 -35.03 19.05
CA GLY A 214 -3.76 -36.38 19.42
C GLY A 214 -2.60 -37.39 19.40
N SER A 215 -1.52 -37.14 20.14
CA SER A 215 -0.61 -38.19 20.59
C SER A 215 -1.19 -38.79 21.87
N PHE A 216 -1.87 -39.92 21.73
CA PHE A 216 -2.22 -40.78 22.86
C PHE A 216 -0.91 -41.29 23.50
N ALA A 217 -0.53 -40.70 24.63
CA ALA A 217 0.48 -41.26 25.50
C ALA A 217 -0.14 -42.47 26.22
N VAL A 218 0.15 -43.68 25.71
CA VAL A 218 -0.09 -44.93 26.43
C VAL A 218 1.11 -45.11 27.38
N SER A 219 0.90 -44.89 28.67
CA SER A 219 1.91 -45.21 29.68
C SER A 219 2.10 -46.72 29.77
N PRO A 220 3.33 -47.25 29.67
CA PRO A 220 3.57 -48.65 30.00
C PRO A 220 3.53 -48.82 31.52
N VAL A 221 2.70 -49.77 31.97
CA VAL A 221 2.69 -50.27 33.34
C VAL A 221 3.85 -51.27 33.45
N TYR A 222 4.83 -50.96 34.30
CA TYR A 222 5.77 -51.91 34.88
C TYR A 222 5.73 -51.75 36.41
#